data_AF-A0A505J7W0-F1
#
_entry.id   AF-A0A505J7W0-F1
#
_cell.length_a   1.000
_cell.length_b   1.000
_cell.length_c   1.000
_cell.angle_alpha   90.00
_cell.angle_beta   90.00
_cell.angle_gamma   90.00
#
_symmetry.space_group_name_H-M   'P 1'
#
loop_
_entity.id
_entity.type
_entity.pdbx_description
1 polymer ?
#
loop_
_entity_poly.entity_id
_entity_poly.type
_entity_poly.pdbx_seq_one_letter_code
_entity_poly.pdbx_strand_id
1 'polypeptide(L)' 'MLFDMTIPASAFTEKKLKVLASIPLQVRLLKDEQLLHEFTTSPDQMLYDLSDVLEADVVVEVKLIPGSVVEFYPVVNAL' A
#
# COMPACT_ATOMS: atom_id res chain seq x y z
N MET A 1 -10.07 3.76 -11.77
CA MET A 1 -10.08 2.78 -10.68
C MET A 1 -9.77 3.52 -9.39
N LEU A 2 -10.55 3.30 -8.34
CA LEU A 2 -10.15 3.71 -7.00
C LEU A 2 -9.08 2.72 -6.55
N PHE A 3 -7.82 3.16 -6.57
CA PHE A 3 -6.68 2.36 -6.10
C PHE A 3 -6.46 2.55 -4.59
N ASP A 4 -7.13 3.52 -4.00
CA ASP A 4 -6.98 3.83 -2.59
C ASP A 4 -7.49 2.68 -1.75
N MET A 5 -6.58 2.11 -0.95
CA MET A 5 -6.85 0.99 -0.08
C MET A 5 -6.51 1.38 1.35
N THR A 6 -7.39 1.00 2.27
CA THR A 6 -7.24 1.23 3.70
C THR A 6 -7.29 -0.10 4.42
N ILE A 7 -6.26 -0.41 5.20
CA ILE A 7 -6.07 -1.71 5.85
C ILE A 7 -5.90 -1.48 7.36
N PRO A 8 -6.78 -2.02 8.21
CA PRO A 8 -6.61 -1.90 9.66
C PRO A 8 -5.44 -2.77 10.14
N ALA A 9 -4.75 -2.35 11.22
CA ALA A 9 -3.64 -3.12 11.80
C ALA A 9 -4.00 -4.58 12.14
N SER A 10 -5.26 -4.85 12.50
CA SER A 10 -5.76 -6.20 12.80
C SER A 10 -5.72 -7.18 11.62
N ALA A 11 -5.60 -6.68 10.38
CA ALA A 11 -5.45 -7.52 9.19
C ALA A 11 -4.00 -8.01 8.97
N PHE A 12 -3.03 -7.49 9.72
CA PHE A 12 -1.61 -7.82 9.55
C PHE A 12 -1.18 -8.88 10.58
N THR A 13 -1.03 -10.13 10.14
CA THR A 13 -0.56 -11.23 11.00
C THR A 13 0.90 -11.09 11.41
N GLU A 14 1.76 -10.59 10.51
CA GLU A 14 3.22 -10.47 10.73
C GLU A 14 3.70 -9.01 10.81
N LYS A 15 2.79 -8.04 10.87
CA LYS A 15 3.12 -6.60 10.73
C LYS A 15 3.96 -6.26 9.48
N LYS A 16 3.75 -7.02 8.39
CA LYS A 16 4.42 -6.79 7.10
C LYS A 16 3.41 -6.46 6.03
N LEU A 17 3.74 -5.47 5.20
CA LEU A 17 2.97 -5.17 4.00
C LEU A 17 3.63 -5.84 2.79
N LYS A 18 2.87 -6.67 2.08
CA LYS A 18 3.28 -7.24 0.79
C LYS A 18 2.66 -6.43 -0.34
N VAL A 19 3.50 -5.90 -1.23
CA VAL A 19 3.09 -5.08 -2.38
C VAL A 19 3.52 -5.78 -3.66
N LEU A 20 2.57 -5.99 -4.58
CA LEU A 20 2.78 -6.63 -5.88
C LEU A 20 2.47 -5.67 -7.03
N ALA A 21 2.82 -4.40 -6.86
CA ALA A 21 2.64 -3.37 -7.87
C ALA A 21 3.94 -3.18 -8.65
N SER A 22 3.84 -3.07 -9.97
CA SER A 22 4.96 -2.72 -10.87
C SER A 22 5.30 -1.22 -10.84
N ILE A 23 4.56 -0.44 -10.06
CA ILE A 23 4.71 1.01 -9.93
C ILE A 23 4.87 1.42 -8.47
N PRO A 24 5.54 2.55 -8.20
CA PRO A 24 5.61 3.11 -6.85
C PRO A 24 4.23 3.53 -6.33
N LEU A 25 3.97 3.21 -5.07
CA LEU A 25 2.77 3.57 -4.32
C LEU A 25 3.15 4.37 -3.09
N GLN A 26 2.26 5.26 -2.66
CA GLN A 26 2.40 5.95 -1.39
C GLN A 26 1.76 5.11 -0.29
N VAL A 27 2.51 4.82 0.76
CA VAL A 27 1.99 4.17 1.97
C VAL A 27 2.03 5.17 3.11
N ARG A 28 0.93 5.26 3.87
CA ARG A 28 0.79 6.10 5.07
C ARG A 28 0.27 5.27 6.22
N LEU A 29 0.84 5.47 7.39
CA LEU A 29 0.36 4.89 8.64
C LEU A 29 -0.24 6.01 9.47
N LEU A 30 -1.53 5.89 9.75
CA LEU A 30 -2.33 6.89 10.46
C LEU A 30 -2.81 6.33 11.80
N LYS A 31 -2.82 7.17 12.83
CA LYS A 31 -3.46 6.90 14.13
C LYS A 31 -4.32 8.09 14.49
N ASP A 32 -5.61 7.88 14.68
CA ASP A 32 -6.59 8.97 14.91
C ASP A 32 -6.44 10.13 13.89
N GLU A 33 -6.32 9.78 12.61
CA GLU A 33 -6.09 10.70 11.47
C GLU A 33 -4.73 11.43 11.46
N GLN A 34 -3.88 11.21 12.46
CA GLN A 34 -2.52 11.76 12.49
C GLN A 34 -1.53 10.87 11.75
N LEU A 35 -0.69 11.47 10.92
CA LEU A 35 0.36 10.77 10.19
C LEU A 35 1.51 10.38 11.12
N LEU A 36 1.70 9.07 11.30
CA LEU A 36 2.82 8.51 12.05
C LEU A 36 4.03 8.25 11.16
N HIS A 37 3.79 7.67 9.99
CA HIS A 37 4.85 7.29 9.07
C HIS A 37 4.36 7.33 7.62
N GLU A 38 5.26 7.71 6.71
CA GLU A 38 5.00 7.80 5.28
C GLU A 38 6.21 7.29 4.51
N PHE A 39 5.99 6.43 3.52
CA PHE A 39 7.04 5.98 2.62
C PHE A 39 6.50 5.63 1.24
N THR A 40 7.39 5.64 0.26
CA THR A 40 7.09 5.23 -1.12
C THR A 40 7.62 3.82 -1.36
N THR A 41 6.79 2.96 -1.96
CA THR A 41 7.21 1.61 -2.32
C THR A 41 8.11 1.63 -3.55
N SER A 42 9.03 0.68 -3.63
CA SER A 42 9.81 0.39 -4.82
C SER A 42 9.31 -0.89 -5.52
N PRO A 43 9.16 -0.91 -6.85
CA PRO A 43 8.71 -2.10 -7.59
C PRO A 43 9.61 -3.33 -7.46
N ASP A 44 10.89 -3.14 -7.14
CA ASP A 44 11.86 -4.23 -6.90
C ASP A 44 11.78 -4.82 -5.48
N GLN A 45 11.05 -4.16 -4.57
CA GLN A 45 10.86 -4.60 -3.19
C GLN A 45 9.40 -4.95 -2.93
N MET A 46 9.15 -6.23 -2.62
CA MET A 46 7.79 -6.74 -2.40
C MET A 46 7.35 -6.71 -0.94
N LEU A 47 8.28 -6.66 0.02
CA LEU A 47 7.98 -6.79 1.45
C LEU A 47 8.48 -5.56 2.22
N TYR A 48 7.61 -4.99 3.04
CA TYR A 48 7.90 -3.84 3.89
C TYR A 48 7.59 -4.22 5.33
N ASP A 49 8.57 -4.05 6.21
CA ASP A 49 8.42 -4.28 7.64
C ASP A 49 7.78 -3.05 8.29
N LEU A 50 6.67 -3.27 9.01
CA LEU A 50 5.96 -2.23 9.74
C LEU A 50 6.01 -2.50 11.25
N SER A 51 6.84 -3.44 11.72
CA SER A 51 6.83 -3.91 13.11
C SER A 51 7.03 -2.80 14.14
N ASP A 52 7.85 -1.80 13.80
CA ASP A 52 8.22 -0.68 14.65
C ASP A 52 7.13 0.41 14.74
N VAL A 53 6.21 0.46 13.78
CA VAL A 53 5.24 1.55 13.62
C VAL A 53 3.77 1.09 13.62
N LEU A 54 3.51 -0.20 13.42
CA LEU A 54 2.16 -0.75 13.34
C LEU A 54 1.65 -1.17 14.73
N GLU A 55 0.93 -0.25 15.36
CA GLU A 55 0.18 -0.45 16.61
C GLU A 55 -1.28 -0.88 16.34
N ALA A 56 -2.01 -1.31 17.36
CA ALA A 56 -3.33 -1.91 17.22
C ALA A 56 -4.41 -0.97 16.64
N ASP A 57 -4.27 0.33 16.85
CA ASP A 57 -5.17 1.40 16.41
C ASP A 57 -4.69 2.11 15.13
N VAL A 58 -3.59 1.63 14.54
CA VAL A 58 -3.04 2.19 13.30
C VAL A 58 -3.80 1.67 12.09
N VAL A 59 -4.00 2.57 11.14
CA VAL A 59 -4.56 2.29 9.82
C VAL A 59 -3.47 2.52 8.77
N VAL A 60 -3.30 1.54 7.88
CA VAL A 60 -2.38 1.63 6.75
C VAL A 60 -3.17 2.05 5.51
N GLU A 61 -2.88 3.22 4.96
CA GLU A 61 -3.39 3.65 3.67
C GLU A 61 -2.36 3.39 2.57
N VAL A 62 -2.82 2.89 1.43
CA VAL A 62 -2.02 2.70 0.22
C VAL A 62 -2.71 3.45 -0.92
N LYS A 63 -1.98 4.37 -1.56
CA LYS A 63 -2.51 5.29 -2.58
C LYS A 63 -1.61 5.31 -3.81
N LEU A 64 -2.21 5.54 -4.98
CA LEU A 64 -1.44 5.89 -6.17
C LEU A 64 -0.81 7.27 -5.98
N ILE A 65 0.44 7.41 -6.40
CA ILE A 65 1.09 8.72 -6.45
C ILE A 65 0.46 9.51 -7.62
N PRO A 66 0.01 10.76 -7.42
CA PRO A 66 -0.56 11.57 -8.48
C PRO A 66 0.41 11.71 -9.67
N GLY A 67 -0.10 11.51 -10.88
CA GLY A 67 0.70 11.58 -12.11
C GLY A 67 1.40 10.26 -12.49
N SER A 68 1.33 9.21 -11.66
CA SER A 68 1.82 7.88 -12.04
C SER A 68 1.03 7.30 -13.21
N VAL A 69 1.75 6.84 -14.23
CA VAL A 69 1.18 6.09 -15.36
C VAL A 69 1.01 4.63 -14.93
N VAL A 70 -0.23 4.15 -14.96
CA VAL A 70 -0.54 2.73 -14.70
C VAL A 70 -0.71 2.05 -16.04
N GLU A 71 0.19 1.13 -16.36
CA GLU A 71 0.06 0.33 -17.58
C GLU A 71 -1.14 -0.61 -17.46
N PHE A 72 -2.07 -0.51 -18.41
CA PHE A 72 -3.25 -1.35 -18.49
C PHE A 72 -3.11 -2.29 -19.69
N TYR A 73 -2.98 -3.59 -19.41
CA TYR A 73 -2.90 -4.63 -20.41
C TYR A 73 -4.25 -5.37 -20.49
N PRO A 74 -5.16 -4.99 -21.42
CA PRO A 74 -6.42 -5.69 -21.58
C PRO A 74 -6.18 -7.10 -22.10
N VAL A 75 -6.61 -8.11 -21.34
CA VAL A 75 -6.64 -9.49 -21.82
C VAL A 75 -7.92 -9.67 -22.64
N VAL A 76 -7.81 -9.56 -23.96
CA VAL A 76 -8.89 -9.95 -24.87
C VAL A 76 -8.73 -11.44 -25.15
N ASN A 77 -9.36 -12.28 -24.34
CA ASN A 77 -9.62 -13.64 -24.77
C ASN A 77 -10.68 -13.56 -25.87
N ALA A 78 -10.28 -13.77 -27.13
CA ALA A 78 -11.23 -14.22 -28.13
C ALA A 78 -11.70 -15.61 -27.69
N LEU A 79 -12.92 -15.68 -27.14
CA LEU A 79 -13.64 -16.93 -26.91
C LEU A 79 -13.92 -17.63 -28.24
#